data_AF-A0A833E8B5-F1
#
_entry.id   AF-A0A833E8B5-F1
#
_cell.length_a   1.000
_cell.length_b   1.000
_cell.length_c   1.000
_cell.angle_alpha   90.00
_cell.angle_beta   90.00
_cell.angle_gamma   90.00
#
_symmetry.space_group_name_H-M   'P 1'
#
loop_
_entity.id
_entity.type
_entity.pdbx_description
1 polymer ?
#
loop_
_entity_poly.entity_id
_entity_poly.type
_entity_poly.pdbx_seq_one_letter_code
_entity_poly.pdbx_strand_id
1 'polypeptide(L)'
;GDVRAVLHWFSGPLDDALNAIDHGIYFSFGPAVLHYEAYRALVDVVPMELILLETDAPVRFSGREARPWWVKEVAEVIADVKKTSVSTVIKNTWDNARRFFRV
;
A
#
# COMPACT_ATOMS: atom_id res chain seq x y z
N GLY A 1 19.75 16.74 -1.67
CA GLY A 1 18.98 16.24 -0.53
C GLY A 1 18.07 15.16 -1.05
N ASP A 2 17.97 14.04 -0.35
CA ASP A 2 17.22 12.89 -0.84
C ASP A 2 15.72 13.20 -0.92
N VAL A 3 15.16 13.10 -2.12
CA VAL A 3 13.73 13.28 -2.36
C VAL A 3 13.03 11.99 -1.94
N ARG A 4 12.07 12.08 -1.02
CA ARG A 4 11.19 10.97 -0.65
C ARG A 4 9.88 11.13 -1.40
N ALA A 5 9.47 10.09 -2.12
CA ALA A 5 8.25 10.08 -2.90
C ALA A 5 7.40 8.86 -2.53
N VAL A 6 6.09 9.01 -2.70
CA VAL A 6 5.12 7.93 -2.66
C VAL A 6 4.32 7.99 -3.96
N LEU A 7 4.18 6.85 -4.63
CA LEU A 7 3.22 6.69 -5.71
C LEU A 7 1.87 6.39 -5.09
N HIS A 8 1.08 7.47 -4.93
CA HIS A 8 -0.27 7.36 -4.41
C HIS A 8 -1.15 6.58 -5.37
N TRP A 9 -1.69 5.46 -4.88
CA TRP A 9 -2.66 4.63 -5.59
C TRP A 9 -2.22 4.21 -7.00
N PHE A 10 -0.98 3.75 -7.10
CA PHE A 10 -0.37 3.40 -8.38
C PHE A 10 -1.16 2.32 -9.15
N SER A 11 -1.39 2.58 -10.43
CA SER A 11 -2.08 1.70 -11.38
C SER A 11 -1.42 1.65 -12.75
N GLY A 12 -0.14 2.07 -12.82
CA GLY A 12 0.64 2.08 -14.05
C GLY A 12 1.25 0.70 -14.41
N PRO A 13 2.08 0.67 -15.46
CA PRO A 13 2.80 -0.53 -15.90
C PRO A 13 3.71 -1.12 -14.82
N LEU A 14 3.96 -2.44 -14.89
CA LEU A 14 4.85 -3.14 -13.96
C LEU A 14 6.29 -2.61 -14.04
N ASP A 15 6.78 -2.28 -15.24
CA ASP A 15 8.16 -1.77 -15.42
C ASP A 15 8.38 -0.44 -14.67
N ASP A 16 7.37 0.44 -14.67
CA ASP A 16 7.40 1.69 -13.91
C ASP A 16 7.40 1.42 -12.40
N ALA A 17 6.66 0.41 -11.94
CA ALA A 17 6.67 0.00 -10.53
C ALA A 17 8.03 -0.56 -10.11
N LEU A 18 8.64 -1.42 -10.94
CA LEU A 18 9.97 -1.98 -10.68
C LEU A 18 11.03 -0.87 -10.61
N ASN A 19 11.01 0.06 -11.57
CA ASN A 19 11.91 1.22 -11.55
C ASN A 19 11.71 2.07 -10.28
N ALA A 20 10.47 2.29 -9.85
CA ALA A 20 10.19 3.02 -8.61
C ALA A 20 10.68 2.27 -7.35
N ILE A 21 10.57 0.94 -7.32
CA ILE A 21 11.13 0.10 -6.25
C ILE A 21 12.66 0.26 -6.16
N ASP A 22 13.36 0.21 -7.30
CA ASP A 22 14.82 0.36 -7.36
C ASP A 22 15.30 1.73 -6.85
N HIS A 23 14.46 2.75 -6.95
CA HIS A 23 14.71 4.08 -6.42
C HIS A 23 14.24 4.28 -4.96
N GLY A 24 13.74 3.23 -4.30
CA GLY A 24 13.25 3.30 -2.92
C GLY A 24 11.99 4.16 -2.76
N ILE A 25 11.19 4.29 -3.82
CA ILE A 25 9.93 5.04 -3.81
C ILE A 25 8.86 4.18 -3.14
N TYR A 26 8.07 4.81 -2.25
CA TYR A 26 6.99 4.13 -1.53
C TYR A 26 5.76 3.95 -2.43
N PHE A 27 4.92 2.98 -2.09
CA PHE A 27 3.61 2.75 -2.70
C PHE A 27 2.55 2.76 -1.61
N SER A 28 1.45 3.46 -1.86
CA SER A 28 0.27 3.36 -1.00
C SER A 28 -0.75 2.41 -1.60
N PHE A 29 -1.33 1.58 -0.73
CA PHE A 29 -2.37 0.63 -1.11
C PHE A 29 -3.64 0.93 -0.33
N GLY A 30 -4.73 1.15 -1.07
CA GLY A 30 -6.06 1.43 -0.56
C GLY A 30 -7.08 0.32 -0.86
N PRO A 31 -8.40 0.62 -0.81
CA PRO A 31 -9.48 -0.38 -0.94
C PRO A 31 -9.48 -1.17 -2.26
N ALA A 32 -8.71 -0.70 -3.26
CA ALA A 32 -8.51 -1.41 -4.52
C ALA A 32 -8.00 -2.86 -4.33
N VAL A 33 -7.17 -3.11 -3.32
CA VAL A 33 -6.66 -4.46 -3.02
C VAL A 33 -7.78 -5.44 -2.65
N LEU A 34 -8.91 -4.94 -2.14
CA LEU A 34 -10.03 -5.77 -1.71
C LEU A 34 -10.75 -6.43 -2.90
N HIS A 35 -10.73 -5.80 -4.08
CA HIS A 35 -11.57 -6.25 -5.21
C HIS A 35 -10.80 -6.52 -6.51
N TYR A 36 -9.58 -6.02 -6.68
CA TYR A 36 -8.86 -6.13 -7.95
C TYR A 36 -7.56 -6.92 -7.81
N GLU A 37 -7.47 -8.02 -8.55
CA GLU A 37 -6.27 -8.89 -8.58
C GLU A 37 -5.02 -8.16 -9.06
N ALA A 38 -5.14 -7.19 -9.96
CA ALA A 38 -4.00 -6.39 -10.42
C ALA A 38 -3.31 -5.65 -9.24
N TYR A 39 -4.07 -5.13 -8.28
CA TYR A 39 -3.51 -4.46 -7.11
C TYR A 39 -2.91 -5.46 -6.13
N ARG A 40 -3.48 -6.67 -6.00
CA ARG A 40 -2.90 -7.75 -5.19
C ARG A 40 -1.58 -8.25 -5.79
N ALA A 41 -1.50 -8.37 -7.11
CA ALA A 41 -0.26 -8.71 -7.82
C ALA A 41 0.80 -7.62 -7.61
N LEU A 42 0.42 -6.34 -7.65
CA LEU A 42 1.35 -5.25 -7.33
C LEU A 42 1.84 -5.32 -5.87
N VAL A 43 0.95 -5.59 -4.90
CA VAL A 43 1.35 -5.82 -3.51
C VAL A 43 2.40 -6.93 -3.43
N ASP A 44 2.23 -8.04 -4.15
CA ASP A 44 3.16 -9.16 -4.12
C ASP A 44 4.59 -8.74 -4.53
N VAL A 45 4.71 -7.93 -5.57
CA VAL A 45 5.99 -7.45 -6.12
C VAL A 45 6.64 -6.37 -5.25
N VAL A 46 5.88 -5.44 -4.65
CA VAL A 46 6.44 -4.32 -3.88
C VAL A 46 7.02 -4.80 -2.54
N PRO A 47 8.29 -4.54 -2.20
CA PRO A 47 8.87 -4.92 -0.91
C PRO A 47 8.12 -4.32 0.29
N MET A 48 8.01 -5.06 1.40
CA MET A 48 7.21 -4.66 2.58
C MET A 48 7.65 -3.31 3.16
N GLU A 49 8.94 -2.99 3.09
CA GLU A 49 9.57 -1.75 3.56
C GLU A 49 9.20 -0.50 2.73
N LEU A 50 8.60 -0.69 1.55
CA LEU A 50 8.12 0.38 0.67
C LEU A 50 6.59 0.51 0.67
N ILE A 51 5.87 -0.29 1.47
CA ILE A 51 4.41 -0.28 1.53
C ILE A 51 3.91 0.73 2.57
N LEU A 52 2.94 1.56 2.18
CA LEU A 52 2.11 2.38 3.05
C LEU A 52 0.64 1.94 2.91
N LEU A 53 -0.14 2.11 3.98
CA LEU A 53 -1.58 1.83 3.98
C LEU A 53 -2.36 3.13 3.81
N GLU A 54 -3.44 3.08 3.04
CA GLU A 54 -4.38 4.19 2.92
C GLU A 54 -5.82 3.69 2.75
N THR A 55 -6.75 4.64 2.69
CA THR A 55 -8.16 4.35 2.37
C THR A 55 -8.72 5.25 1.27
N ASP A 56 -8.06 6.38 1.01
CA ASP A 56 -8.57 7.50 0.23
C ASP A 56 -10.04 7.87 0.57
N ALA A 57 -10.44 7.68 1.83
CA ALA A 57 -11.78 8.02 2.26
C ALA A 57 -12.03 9.53 2.06
N PRO A 58 -13.18 9.93 1.48
CA PRO A 58 -14.42 9.16 1.32
C PRO A 58 -14.65 8.57 -0.09
N VAL A 59 -13.63 8.08 -0.80
CA VAL A 59 -13.80 7.50 -2.14
C VAL A 59 -14.85 6.37 -2.15
N ARG A 60 -15.66 6.29 -3.21
CA ARG A 60 -16.65 5.22 -3.37
C ARG A 60 -16.03 4.03 -4.08
N PHE A 61 -16.09 2.88 -3.43
CA PHE A 61 -15.58 1.62 -3.94
C PHE A 61 -16.68 0.55 -3.92
N SER A 62 -16.95 -0.07 -5.07
CA SER A 62 -17.98 -1.10 -5.22
C SER A 62 -19.34 -0.70 -4.60
N GLY A 63 -19.75 0.57 -4.78
CA GLY A 63 -21.01 1.12 -4.27
C GLY A 63 -21.00 1.59 -2.81
N ARG A 64 -19.98 1.22 -2.02
CA ARG A 64 -19.79 1.65 -0.63
C ARG A 64 -18.81 2.82 -0.56
N GLU A 65 -19.03 3.72 0.40
CA GLU A 65 -18.11 4.82 0.66
C GLU A 65 -17.02 4.34 1.64
N ALA A 66 -15.75 4.54 1.28
CA ALA A 66 -14.61 4.15 2.10
C ALA A 66 -14.60 4.94 3.41
N ARG A 67 -14.01 4.33 4.44
CA ARG A 67 -13.87 4.93 5.77
C ARG A 67 -12.44 4.77 6.25
N PRO A 68 -11.90 5.70 7.06
CA PRO A 68 -10.53 5.60 7.56
C PRO A 68 -10.22 4.26 8.25
N TRP A 69 -11.20 3.64 8.92
CA TRP A 69 -11.01 2.35 9.59
C TRP A 69 -10.91 1.14 8.65
N TRP A 70 -11.20 1.29 7.36
CA TRP A 70 -10.96 0.24 6.35
C TRP A 70 -9.48 -0.06 6.14
N VAL A 71 -8.58 0.77 6.68
CA VAL A 71 -7.14 0.50 6.71
C VAL A 71 -6.83 -0.89 7.30
N LYS A 72 -7.67 -1.39 8.21
CA LYS A 72 -7.55 -2.74 8.76
C LYS A 72 -7.82 -3.82 7.71
N GLU A 73 -8.88 -3.66 6.92
CA GLU A 73 -9.28 -4.60 5.86
C GLU A 73 -8.22 -4.63 4.75
N VAL A 74 -7.63 -3.47 4.43
CA VAL A 74 -6.48 -3.36 3.52
C VAL A 74 -5.28 -4.12 4.07
N ALA A 75 -4.96 -3.96 5.36
CA ALA A 75 -3.84 -4.66 6.00
C ALA A 75 -4.04 -6.18 6.02
N GLU A 76 -5.27 -6.66 6.21
CA GLU A 76 -5.63 -8.08 6.16
C GLU A 76 -5.33 -8.67 4.78
N VAL A 77 -5.75 -8.00 3.70
CA VAL A 77 -5.44 -8.47 2.33
C VAL A 77 -3.95 -8.45 2.04
N ILE A 78 -3.22 -7.42 2.47
CA ILE A 78 -1.76 -7.36 2.27
C ILE A 78 -1.07 -8.50 3.03
N ALA A 79 -1.53 -8.84 4.24
CA ALA A 79 -0.99 -9.95 5.02
C ALA A 79 -1.17 -11.29 4.28
N ASP A 80 -2.36 -11.50 3.70
CA ASP A 80 -2.69 -12.69 2.92
C ASP A 80 -1.83 -12.83 1.66
N VAL A 81 -1.60 -11.73 0.94
CA VAL A 81 -0.71 -11.70 -0.24
C VAL A 81 0.74 -11.98 0.18
N LYS A 82 1.23 -11.27 1.19
CA LYS A 82 2.63 -11.36 1.69
C LYS A 82 2.92 -12.59 2.55
N LYS A 83 1.94 -13.48 2.75
CA LYS A 83 2.06 -14.70 3.56
C LYS A 83 2.64 -14.42 4.95
N THR A 84 2.16 -13.36 5.58
CA THR A 84 2.60 -12.93 6.92
C THR A 84 1.40 -12.61 7.80
N SER A 85 1.65 -12.24 9.06
CA SER A 85 0.58 -11.88 9.98
C SER A 85 0.14 -10.42 9.79
N VAL A 86 -1.13 -10.12 10.09
CA VAL A 86 -1.66 -8.75 10.08
C VAL A 86 -0.88 -7.84 11.02
N SER A 87 -0.46 -8.33 12.19
CA SER A 87 0.37 -7.56 13.12
C SER A 87 1.75 -7.23 12.55
N THR A 88 2.35 -8.13 11.77
CA THR A 88 3.58 -7.86 11.02
C THR A 88 3.37 -6.77 9.97
N VAL A 89 2.26 -6.80 9.22
CA VAL A 89 1.94 -5.75 8.23
C VAL A 89 1.76 -4.40 8.94
N ILE A 90 0.96 -4.35 10.00
CA ILE A 90 0.71 -3.13 10.77
C ILE A 90 2.04 -2.56 11.30
N LYS A 91 2.89 -3.40 11.90
CA LYS A 91 4.18 -2.95 12.42
C LYS A 91 5.07 -2.35 11.32
N ASN A 92 5.27 -3.08 10.21
CA ASN A 92 6.14 -2.60 9.13
C ASN A 92 5.59 -1.32 8.49
N THR A 93 4.30 -1.30 8.16
CA THR A 93 3.68 -0.13 7.52
C THR A 93 3.60 1.08 8.44
N TRP A 94 3.49 0.87 9.75
CA TRP A 94 3.64 1.92 10.76
C TRP A 94 5.08 2.48 10.78
N ASP A 95 6.09 1.60 10.85
CA ASP A 95 7.49 2.02 10.83
C ASP A 95 7.84 2.76 9.52
N ASN A 96 7.29 2.31 8.38
CA ASN A 96 7.41 2.97 7.09
C ASN A 96 6.77 4.37 7.10
N ALA A 97 5.55 4.49 7.61
CA ALA A 97 4.85 5.78 7.71
C ALA A 97 5.61 6.76 8.59
N ARG A 98 6.15 6.31 9.73
CA ARG A 98 7.00 7.12 10.61
C ARG A 98 8.25 7.62 9.91
N ARG A 99 8.95 6.74 9.19
CA ARG A 99 10.13 7.11 8.39
C ARG A 99 9.80 8.10 7.28
N PHE A 100 8.69 7.89 6.58
CA PHE A 100 8.26 8.72 5.46
C PHE A 100 7.77 10.10 5.92
N PHE A 101 6.76 10.15 6.79
CA PHE A 101 6.12 11.38 7.27
C PHE A 101 6.87 12.08 8.41
N ARG A 102 7.89 11.44 9.01
CA ARG A 102 8.67 11.94 10.15
C ARG A 102 7.82 12.18 11.40
N VAL A 103 7.09 11.15 11.82
CA VAL A 103 6.21 11.13 13.01
C VAL A 103 6.61 10.04 14.01
#